data_AF-A0A5C8MV69-F1
#
_entry.id   AF-A0A5C8MV69-F1
#
_cell.length_a   1.000
_cell.length_b   1.000
_cell.length_c   1.000
_cell.angle_alpha   90.00
_cell.angle_beta   90.00
_cell.angle_gamma   90.00
#
_symmetry.space_group_name_H-M   'P 1'
#
loop_
_entity.id
_entity.type
_entity.pdbx_description
1 polymer ?
#
loop_
_entity_poly.entity_id
_entity_poly.type
_entity_poly.pdbx_seq_one_letter_code
_entity_poly.pdbx_strand_id
1 'polypeptide(L)' 'ISSMIEQFIKTQHDHALLRYSEWIGKNVYWQEDENTKSGIVQSVSQKDQQIFLELDNGTTIKASLVVKVESK' A
#
# COMPACT_ATOMS: atom_id res chain seq x y z
N ILE A 1 0.69 -31.33 -7.24
CA ILE A 1 0.78 -30.65 -5.92
C ILE A 1 1.24 -29.18 -6.06
N SER A 2 1.98 -28.78 -7.12
CA SER A 2 2.42 -27.38 -7.32
C SER A 2 1.29 -26.33 -7.43
N SER A 3 0.18 -26.64 -8.11
CA SER A 3 -0.84 -25.62 -8.42
C SER A 3 -1.61 -25.07 -7.23
N MET A 4 -1.81 -25.85 -6.15
CA MET A 4 -2.57 -25.39 -4.98
C MET A 4 -1.76 -24.41 -4.12
N ILE A 5 -0.44 -24.60 -4.04
CA ILE A 5 0.46 -23.67 -3.35
C ILE A 5 0.55 -22.36 -4.13
N GLU A 6 0.68 -22.43 -5.46
CA GLU A 6 0.67 -21.25 -6.32
C GLU A 6 -0.64 -20.46 -6.23
N GLN A 7 -1.79 -21.15 -6.21
CA GLN A 7 -3.10 -20.53 -6.01
C GLN A 7 -3.24 -19.88 -4.63
N PHE A 8 -2.78 -20.55 -3.57
CA PHE A 8 -2.80 -19.98 -2.22
C PHE A 8 -1.95 -18.71 -2.10
N ILE A 9 -0.75 -18.71 -2.69
CA ILE A 9 0.12 -17.52 -2.73
C ILE A 9 -0.56 -16.39 -3.53
N LYS A 10 -1.21 -16.68 -4.66
CA LYS A 10 -1.94 -15.66 -5.44
C LYS A 10 -3.09 -15.03 -4.65
N THR A 11 -3.90 -15.84 -3.96
CA THR A 11 -5.02 -15.31 -3.16
C THR A 11 -4.53 -14.38 -2.05
N GLN A 12 -3.41 -14.68 -1.39
CA GLN A 12 -2.83 -13.77 -0.38
C GLN A 12 -2.39 -12.42 -0.98
N HIS A 13 -1.86 -12.42 -2.21
CA HIS A 13 -1.47 -11.19 -2.90
C HIS A 13 -2.68 -10.34 -3.33
N ASP A 14 -3.74 -10.96 -3.84
CA ASP A 14 -4.98 -10.24 -4.20
C ASP A 14 -5.62 -9.56 -2.98
N HIS A 15 -5.56 -10.20 -1.80
CA HIS A 15 -6.01 -9.59 -0.56
C HIS A 15 -5.20 -8.37 -0.13
N ALA A 16 -3.90 -8.32 -0.43
CA ALA A 16 -3.06 -7.19 -0.09
C ALA A 16 -3.45 -5.94 -0.89
N LEU A 17 -3.60 -6.07 -2.22
CA LEU A 17 -4.00 -4.95 -3.07
C LEU A 17 -5.37 -4.38 -2.67
N LEU A 18 -6.35 -5.26 -2.41
CA LEU A 18 -7.67 -4.84 -1.94
C LEU A 18 -7.58 -4.05 -0.63
N ARG A 19 -6.83 -4.54 0.36
CA ARG A 19 -6.65 -3.83 1.64
C ARG A 19 -6.07 -2.43 1.46
N TYR A 20 -5.06 -2.28 0.62
CA TYR A 20 -4.45 -0.97 0.38
C TYR A 20 -5.34 -0.07 -0.47
N SER A 21 -6.19 -0.62 -1.34
CA SER A 21 -7.17 0.17 -2.09
C SER A 21 -8.17 0.90 -1.18
N GLU A 22 -8.45 0.36 0.01
CA GLU A 22 -9.27 1.04 1.02
C GLU A 22 -8.60 2.29 1.60
N TRP A 23 -7.33 2.54 1.28
CA TRP A 23 -6.59 3.73 1.73
C TRP A 23 -6.72 4.90 0.76
N ILE A 24 -7.23 4.68 -0.45
CA ILE A 24 -7.47 5.75 -1.42
C ILE A 24 -8.41 6.79 -0.81
N GLY A 25 -8.00 8.06 -0.88
CA GLY A 25 -8.68 9.20 -0.26
C GLY A 25 -8.44 9.37 1.24
N LYS A 26 -7.68 8.48 1.90
CA LYS A 26 -7.27 8.63 3.30
C LYS A 26 -5.90 9.28 3.40
N ASN A 27 -5.69 10.05 4.46
CA ASN A 27 -4.39 10.57 4.81
C ASN A 27 -3.55 9.45 5.45
N VAL A 28 -2.35 9.21 4.91
CA VAL A 28 -1.38 8.23 5.42
C VAL A 28 -0.16 8.95 5.98
N TYR A 29 0.49 8.32 6.94
CA TYR A 29 1.68 8.82 7.58
C TYR A 29 2.80 7.79 7.47
N TRP A 30 3.99 8.22 7.07
CA TRP A 30 5.20 7.39 6.97
C TRP A 30 6.38 8.10 7.60
N GLN A 31 7.39 7.33 7.99
CA GLN A 31 8.67 7.88 8.45
C GLN A 31 9.61 8.03 7.26
N GLU A 32 10.20 9.22 7.13
CA GLU A 32 11.31 9.49 6.22
C GLU A 32 12.40 10.19 7.03
N ASP A 33 13.53 9.51 7.18
CA ASP A 33 14.60 9.85 8.12
C ASP A 33 14.06 10.01 9.56
N GLU A 34 14.22 11.18 10.16
CA GLU A 34 13.74 11.49 11.52
C GLU A 34 12.37 12.19 11.52
N ASN A 35 11.77 12.41 10.35
CA ASN A 35 10.54 13.17 10.20
C ASN A 35 9.35 12.27 9.85
N THR A 36 8.19 12.57 10.45
CA THR A 36 6.92 11.98 10.02
C THR A 36 6.35 12.83 8.89
N LYS A 37 6.15 12.22 7.73
CA LYS A 37 5.49 12.84 6.59
C LYS A 37 4.06 12.33 6.46
N SER A 38 3.22 13.09 5.77
CA SER A 38 1.85 12.71 5.46
C SER A 38 1.44 13.11 4.05
N GLY A 39 0.39 12.46 3.54
CA GLY A 39 -0.18 12.72 2.23
C GLY A 39 -1.44 11.89 2.00
N ILE A 40 -2.28 12.33 1.08
CA ILE A 40 -3.54 11.66 0.74
C ILE A 40 -3.26 10.66 -0.39
N VAL A 41 -3.65 9.40 -0.21
CA VAL A 41 -3.47 8.38 -1.25
C VAL A 41 -4.41 8.65 -2.41
N GLN A 42 -3.87 8.81 -3.61
CA GLN A 42 -4.62 9.02 -4.86
C GLN A 42 -4.78 7.72 -5.64
N SER A 43 -3.74 6.90 -5.67
CA SER A 43 -3.74 5.65 -6.41
C SER A 43 -2.91 4.57 -5.71
N VAL A 44 -3.24 3.32 -5.99
CA VAL A 44 -2.51 2.15 -5.48
C VAL A 44 -2.14 1.28 -6.68
N SER A 45 -0.87 0.90 -6.77
CA SER A 45 -0.37 0.03 -7.83
C SER A 45 0.46 -1.11 -7.26
N GLN A 46 0.49 -2.22 -8.00
CA GLN A 46 1.35 -3.35 -7.68
C GLN A 46 2.43 -3.49 -8.74
N LYS A 47 3.68 -3.50 -8.30
CA LYS A 47 4.84 -3.75 -9.15
C LYS A 47 5.82 -4.66 -8.42
N ASP A 48 6.30 -5.71 -9.08
CA ASP A 48 7.26 -6.66 -8.52
C ASP A 48 6.82 -7.25 -7.15
N GLN A 49 5.52 -7.55 -7.01
CA GLN A 49 4.89 -8.03 -5.75
C GLN A 49 4.93 -7.01 -4.58
N GLN A 50 5.34 -5.77 -4.83
CA GLN A 50 5.28 -4.68 -3.87
C GLN A 50 4.11 -3.75 -4.20
N ILE A 51 3.50 -3.21 -3.15
CA ILE A 51 2.41 -2.24 -3.28
C ILE A 51 2.98 -0.84 -3.13
N PHE A 52 2.65 0.01 -4.09
CA PHE A 52 3.04 1.41 -4.13
C PHE A 52 1.80 2.30 -4.01
N LEU A 53 1.95 3.39 -3.27
CA LEU A 53 0.94 4.42 -3.07
C LEU A 53 1.43 5.68 -3.77
N GLU A 54 0.64 6.21 -4.69
CA GLU A 54 0.82 7.56 -5.23
C GLU A 54 0.01 8.52 -4.36
N LEU A 55 0.65 9.58 -3.90
CA LEU A 55 0.06 10.57 -3.01
C LEU A 55 -0.32 11.85 -3.78
N ASP A 56 -1.19 12.66 -3.19
CA ASP A 56 -1.67 13.95 -3.71
C ASP A 56 -0.56 14.96 -4.04
N ASN A 57 0.58 14.88 -3.34
CA ASN A 57 1.76 15.69 -3.59
C ASN A 57 2.68 15.14 -4.71
N GLY A 58 2.26 14.08 -5.42
CA GLY A 58 3.03 13.41 -6.47
C GLY A 58 4.11 12.43 -5.96
N THR A 59 4.25 12.28 -4.63
CA THR A 59 5.20 11.33 -4.05
C THR A 59 4.68 9.91 -4.22
N THR A 60 5.57 8.98 -4.57
CA THR A 60 5.27 7.55 -4.55
C THR A 60 6.03 6.87 -3.43
N ILE A 61 5.32 6.17 -2.54
CA ILE A 61 5.90 5.42 -1.42
C ILE A 61 5.49 3.95 -1.47
N LYS A 62 6.28 3.08 -0.84
CA LYS A 62 5.85 1.69 -0.59
C LYS A 62 4.80 1.69 0.51
N ALA A 63 3.70 0.97 0.31
CA ALA A 63 2.64 0.86 1.31
C ALA A 63 3.14 0.25 2.64
N SER A 64 4.22 -0.55 2.59
CA SER A 64 4.88 -1.11 3.77
C SER A 64 5.60 -0.09 4.66
N LEU A 65 5.83 1.15 4.18
CA LEU A 65 6.44 2.22 4.96
C LEU A 65 5.40 3.03 5.77
N VAL A 66 4.12 2.85 5.48
CA VAL A 66 3.06 3.55 6.19
C VAL A 66 2.95 3.01 7.61
N VAL A 67 3.07 3.91 8.58
CA VAL A 67 2.99 3.60 10.01
C VAL A 67 1.61 3.91 10.60
N LYS A 68 0.84 4.78 9.94
CA LYS A 68 -0.52 5.15 10.35
C LYS A 68 -1.37 5.54 9.15
N VAL A 69 -2.62 5.11 9.17
CA VAL A 69 -3.66 5.54 8.23
C VAL A 69 -4.73 6.25 9.05
N GLU A 70 -5.19 7.40 8.58
CA GLU A 70 -6.28 8.10 9.22
C GLU A 70 -7.58 7.31 9.06
N SER A 71 -8.17 6.93 10.19
CA SER A 71 -9.51 6.34 10.27
C SER A 71 -10.49 7.47 10.55
N LYS A 72 -11.52 7.59 9.71
CA LYS A 72 -12.68 8.46 9.98
C LYS A 72 -13.37 8.09 11.29
#